data_AF-A0AA96QM78-F1
#
_entry.id   AF-A0AA96QM78-F1
#
_cell.length_a   1.000
_cell.length_b   1.000
_cell.length_c   1.000
_cell.angle_alpha   90.00
_cell.angle_beta   90.00
_cell.angle_gamma   90.00
#
_symmetry.space_group_name_H-M   'P 1'
#
loop_
_entity.id
_entity.type
_entity.pdbx_description
1 polymer ?
#
loop_
_entity_poly.entity_id
_entity_poly.type
_entity_poly.pdbx_seq_one_letter_code
_entity_poly.pdbx_strand_id
1 'polypeptide(L)'
;MRADHPVTTAPGAPAALAATGIAPRPSPRPSPWDFATVNVHRGGPVLVRHPHAPLGRSLPYRRHAGDHPPSDDHTEQRLARIRAHGWTVHLPAGSLGDTLLGLATAAGLAAAAPEQPLHYSGPRPDLMLRSTLPLTSATATTADGPHVLSTARARDATGSRFTVTPELPPTWLEPIDEHLVRVHADLPMRYYLALEQELGVRLPAEHAPAPTYRSDTVAATVGRVVFVGATSRPDRKDVGTDGFAALARRLAARRDGLSFRMLDAPDTGTREHELWRNLGAPAAADCVDVFADAELVIGNDTGLTHLAALTRRGDGTGPTVLGLASRHAHTKWTTGNPHHTTVGTRFSAMLSAADRCPVRDDLDDTLWGSASAITGLPTDQVAAVAGHAAGWW
;
A
#
# COMPACT_ATOMS: atom_id res chain seq x y z
N MET A 1 -53.48 -4.32 -38.55
CA MET A 1 -52.65 -3.11 -38.79
C MET A 1 -52.25 -2.55 -37.44
N ARG A 2 -51.02 -2.86 -36.99
CA ARG A 2 -50.42 -2.37 -35.75
C ARG A 2 -49.13 -1.66 -36.11
N ALA A 3 -48.89 -0.56 -35.40
CA ALA A 3 -47.94 0.49 -35.71
C ALA A 3 -46.47 0.09 -35.49
N ASP A 4 -45.62 0.50 -36.42
CA ASP A 4 -44.16 0.41 -36.36
C ASP A 4 -43.59 1.62 -35.60
N HIS A 5 -42.86 1.36 -34.52
CA HIS A 5 -41.97 2.33 -33.87
C HIS A 5 -40.51 1.91 -34.10
N PRO A 6 -39.62 2.82 -34.57
CA PRO A 6 -38.20 2.51 -34.71
C PRO A 6 -37.48 2.65 -33.36
N VAL A 7 -36.82 1.56 -32.95
CA VAL A 7 -35.94 1.51 -31.78
C VAL A 7 -34.58 2.13 -32.16
N THR A 8 -34.24 3.22 -31.48
CA THR A 8 -32.92 3.87 -31.57
C THR A 8 -31.97 3.19 -30.59
N THR A 9 -30.93 2.53 -31.09
CA THR A 9 -29.83 1.97 -30.29
C THR A 9 -28.72 3.01 -30.12
N ALA A 10 -28.56 3.54 -28.92
CA ALA A 10 -27.40 4.36 -28.54
C ALA A 10 -26.23 3.45 -28.12
N PRO A 11 -24.97 3.77 -28.50
CA PRO A 11 -23.79 3.03 -28.08
C PRO A 11 -23.45 3.37 -26.63
N GLY A 12 -23.45 2.35 -25.76
CA GLY A 12 -23.00 2.45 -24.38
C GLY A 12 -21.48 2.64 -24.29
N ALA A 13 -21.07 3.81 -23.80
CA ALA A 13 -19.71 4.05 -23.33
C ALA A 13 -19.45 3.25 -22.03
N PRO A 14 -18.22 2.72 -21.81
CA PRO A 14 -17.88 2.07 -20.56
C PRO A 14 -17.78 3.10 -19.43
N ALA A 15 -18.44 2.78 -18.31
CA ALA A 15 -18.47 3.59 -17.11
C ALA A 15 -17.05 3.85 -16.58
N ALA A 16 -16.67 5.13 -16.58
CA ALA A 16 -15.49 5.64 -15.91
C ALA A 16 -15.62 5.38 -14.40
N LEU A 17 -14.63 4.70 -13.82
CA LEU A 17 -14.34 4.74 -12.40
C LEU A 17 -14.17 6.21 -12.00
N ALA A 18 -15.14 6.73 -11.27
CA ALA A 18 -15.12 8.09 -10.74
C ALA A 18 -13.86 8.26 -9.89
N ALA A 19 -12.95 9.10 -10.37
CA ALA A 19 -11.85 9.63 -9.62
C ALA A 19 -12.40 10.25 -8.33
N THR A 20 -11.99 9.72 -7.17
CA THR A 20 -12.17 10.39 -5.89
C THR A 20 -11.27 11.61 -5.88
N GLY A 21 -11.76 12.71 -6.45
CA GLY A 21 -11.11 14.02 -6.56
C GLY A 21 -10.90 14.69 -5.20
N ILE A 22 -10.13 14.05 -4.32
CA ILE A 22 -9.66 14.69 -3.09
C ILE A 22 -8.51 15.59 -3.50
N ALA A 23 -8.80 16.90 -3.61
CA ALA A 23 -7.77 17.91 -3.80
C ALA A 23 -6.69 17.73 -2.70
N PRO A 24 -5.40 17.69 -3.08
CA PRO A 24 -4.33 17.52 -2.11
C PRO A 24 -4.37 18.70 -1.13
N ARG A 25 -4.46 18.40 0.17
CA ARG A 25 -4.46 19.42 1.21
C ARG A 25 -3.02 19.80 1.55
N PRO A 26 -2.66 21.09 1.60
CA PRO A 26 -1.35 21.50 2.10
C PRO A 26 -1.20 21.01 3.54
N SER A 27 -0.12 20.27 3.81
CA SER A 27 0.15 19.77 5.17
C SER A 27 0.39 20.97 6.09
N PRO A 28 -0.33 21.09 7.23
CA PRO A 28 -0.08 22.15 8.22
C PRO A 28 1.19 21.90 9.04
N ARG A 29 1.97 20.85 8.72
CA ARG A 29 3.10 20.46 9.55
C ARG A 29 4.25 21.45 9.49
N PRO A 30 4.92 21.69 10.64
CA PRO A 30 6.26 22.26 10.66
C PRO A 30 7.25 21.35 9.92
N SER A 31 8.49 21.83 9.80
CA SER A 31 9.64 21.17 9.17
C SER A 31 9.60 19.63 9.29
N PRO A 32 9.91 18.85 8.23
CA PRO A 32 9.94 17.39 8.27
C PRO A 32 11.00 16.86 9.24
N TRP A 33 11.86 17.74 9.75
CA TRP A 33 12.89 17.49 10.74
C TRP A 33 12.41 17.65 12.19
N ASP A 34 11.19 18.17 12.41
CA ASP A 34 10.56 18.28 13.72
C ASP A 34 9.79 16.99 14.05
N PHE A 35 10.49 16.03 14.67
CA PHE A 35 9.91 14.74 15.00
C PHE A 35 9.09 14.79 16.29
N ALA A 36 7.77 14.81 16.14
CA ALA A 36 6.85 14.64 17.26
C ALA A 36 6.99 13.23 17.87
N THR A 37 6.47 13.01 19.09
CA THR A 37 6.42 11.67 19.69
C THR A 37 5.62 10.67 18.84
N VAL A 38 4.59 11.16 18.13
CA VAL A 38 3.74 10.40 17.20
C VAL A 38 3.73 11.13 15.87
N ASN A 39 4.17 10.46 14.81
CA ASN A 39 4.18 11.01 13.46
C ASN A 39 3.15 10.29 12.62
N VAL A 40 2.11 11.00 12.20
CA VAL A 40 0.99 10.42 11.44
C VAL A 40 1.21 10.64 9.94
N HIS A 41 0.97 9.67 9.08
CA HIS A 41 0.93 9.89 7.64
C HIS A 41 -0.31 9.23 7.07
N ARG A 42 -1.17 10.04 6.45
CA ARG A 42 -2.30 9.52 5.69
C ARG A 42 -1.82 9.26 4.27
N GLY A 43 -2.12 8.08 3.72
CA GLY A 43 -1.86 7.77 2.33
C GLY A 43 -2.55 8.74 1.37
N GLY A 44 -2.08 8.76 0.14
CA GLY A 44 -2.52 9.67 -0.91
C GLY A 44 -1.52 10.79 -1.18
N PRO A 45 -1.86 11.72 -2.09
CA PRO A 45 -0.94 12.77 -2.51
C PRO A 45 -0.63 13.74 -1.36
N VAL A 46 0.65 14.01 -1.13
CA VAL A 46 1.12 14.96 -0.12
C VAL A 46 1.71 16.19 -0.79
N LEU A 47 1.19 17.37 -0.45
CA LEU A 47 1.77 18.67 -0.83
C LEU A 47 2.42 19.31 0.40
N VAL A 48 3.67 19.75 0.23
CA VAL A 48 4.44 20.46 1.25
C VAL A 48 5.11 21.68 0.63
N ARG A 49 5.49 22.62 1.49
CA ARG A 49 6.35 23.73 1.07
C ARG A 49 7.76 23.20 0.78
N HIS A 50 8.47 23.82 -0.15
CA HIS A 50 9.82 23.41 -0.53
C HIS A 50 10.79 23.27 0.67
N PRO A 51 10.86 24.21 1.65
CA PRO A 51 11.72 24.05 2.82
C PRO A 51 11.30 22.88 3.75
N HIS A 52 10.09 22.37 3.57
CA HIS A 52 9.51 21.29 4.36
C HIS A 52 9.48 19.96 3.58
N ALA A 53 10.07 19.88 2.38
CA ALA A 53 10.16 18.63 1.65
C ALA A 53 11.13 17.67 2.36
N PRO A 54 10.82 16.36 2.44
CA PRO A 54 11.81 15.38 2.86
C PRO A 54 12.94 15.31 1.82
N LEU A 55 14.05 14.65 2.19
CA LEU A 55 15.03 14.23 1.21
C LEU A 55 14.38 13.27 0.20
N GLY A 56 14.86 13.34 -1.03
CA GLY A 56 14.34 12.56 -2.14
C GLY A 56 14.97 12.99 -3.45
N ARG A 57 14.55 12.35 -4.53
CA ARG A 57 15.00 12.68 -5.88
C ARG A 57 13.93 13.53 -6.56
N SER A 58 14.34 14.67 -7.12
CA SER A 58 13.43 15.46 -7.94
C SER A 58 13.09 14.71 -9.23
N LEU A 59 11.81 14.70 -9.61
CA LEU A 59 11.39 14.18 -10.91
C LEU A 59 11.98 15.08 -12.01
N PRO A 60 12.53 14.49 -13.10
CA PRO A 60 13.11 15.26 -14.19
C PRO A 60 12.04 15.90 -15.12
N TYR A 61 10.76 15.79 -14.78
CA TYR A 61 9.61 16.27 -15.55
C TYR A 61 8.45 16.62 -14.59
N ARG A 62 7.52 17.47 -15.04
CA ARG A 62 6.35 17.87 -14.25
C ARG A 62 5.12 17.05 -14.65
N ARG A 63 4.93 15.92 -13.96
CA ARG A 63 3.83 14.98 -14.25
C ARG A 63 2.45 15.66 -14.22
N HIS A 64 2.21 16.59 -13.29
CA HIS A 64 0.96 17.36 -13.17
C HIS A 64 0.73 18.35 -14.31
N ALA A 65 1.79 18.81 -14.98
CA ALA A 65 1.70 19.70 -16.13
C ALA A 65 1.46 18.93 -17.44
N GLY A 66 1.38 17.60 -17.37
CA GLY A 66 1.27 16.74 -18.54
C GLY A 66 2.63 16.44 -19.19
N ASP A 67 3.75 16.82 -18.57
CA ASP A 67 5.08 16.49 -19.09
C ASP A 67 5.33 14.97 -19.05
N HIS A 68 6.27 14.55 -19.88
CA HIS A 68 6.70 13.16 -19.98
C HIS A 68 8.12 13.01 -19.42
N PRO A 69 8.49 11.83 -18.90
CA PRO A 69 9.88 11.51 -18.63
C PRO A 69 10.73 11.72 -19.88
N PRO A 70 12.02 12.11 -19.74
CA PRO A 70 12.94 12.12 -20.87
C PRO A 70 12.94 10.75 -21.57
N SER A 71 12.82 10.76 -22.89
CA SER A 71 12.87 9.58 -23.74
C SER A 71 14.14 9.62 -24.61
N ASP A 72 14.81 8.48 -24.74
CA ASP A 72 15.90 8.24 -25.67
C ASP A 72 15.66 6.93 -26.45
N ASP A 73 16.54 6.64 -27.41
CA ASP A 73 16.46 5.42 -28.22
C ASP A 73 16.40 4.16 -27.35
N HIS A 74 17.03 4.16 -26.17
CA HIS A 74 17.03 3.02 -25.27
C HIS A 74 15.67 2.80 -24.61
N THR A 75 15.03 3.85 -24.09
CA THR A 75 13.70 3.76 -23.49
C THR A 75 12.64 3.37 -24.51
N GLU A 76 12.72 3.92 -25.73
CA GLU A 76 11.80 3.59 -26.82
C GLU A 76 11.94 2.13 -27.27
N GLN A 77 13.17 1.66 -27.48
CA GLN A 77 13.45 0.26 -27.81
C GLN A 77 12.98 -0.68 -26.70
N ARG A 78 13.13 -0.27 -25.43
CA ARG A 78 12.67 -1.07 -24.29
C ARG A 78 11.15 -1.18 -24.26
N LEU A 79 10.43 -0.09 -24.42
CA LEU A 79 8.96 -0.09 -24.50
C LEU A 79 8.46 -0.91 -25.69
N ALA A 80 9.09 -0.77 -26.86
CA ALA A 80 8.80 -1.58 -28.03
C ALA A 80 9.01 -3.08 -27.77
N ARG A 81 10.11 -3.46 -27.09
CA ARG A 81 10.41 -4.84 -26.71
C ARG A 81 9.37 -5.40 -25.75
N ILE A 82 8.94 -4.63 -24.74
CA ILE A 82 7.88 -5.04 -23.82
C ILE A 82 6.57 -5.29 -24.58
N ARG A 83 6.21 -4.43 -25.53
CA ARG A 83 5.00 -4.58 -26.33
C ARG A 83 5.06 -5.79 -27.29
N ALA A 84 6.24 -6.04 -27.87
CA ALA A 84 6.46 -7.12 -28.83
C ALA A 84 6.63 -8.50 -28.14
N HIS A 85 7.50 -8.58 -27.14
CA HIS A 85 7.97 -9.84 -26.52
C HIS A 85 7.48 -10.03 -25.09
N GLY A 86 6.76 -9.07 -24.53
CA GLY A 86 6.23 -9.16 -23.18
C GLY A 86 7.25 -8.89 -22.08
N TRP A 87 6.80 -9.11 -20.86
CA TRP A 87 7.54 -8.80 -19.65
C TRP A 87 7.27 -9.77 -18.51
N THR A 88 8.24 -9.86 -17.60
CA THR A 88 8.17 -10.65 -16.37
C THR A 88 8.64 -9.78 -15.19
N VAL A 89 7.86 -9.76 -14.11
CA VAL A 89 8.17 -9.12 -12.83
C VAL A 89 8.44 -10.19 -11.79
N HIS A 90 9.62 -10.15 -11.19
CA HIS A 90 9.97 -10.92 -10.00
C HIS A 90 9.69 -10.07 -8.76
N LEU A 91 8.73 -10.51 -7.95
CA LEU A 91 8.41 -9.90 -6.67
C LEU A 91 9.23 -10.56 -5.54
N PRO A 92 9.42 -9.87 -4.40
CA PRO A 92 10.16 -10.41 -3.27
C PRO A 92 9.52 -11.69 -2.71
N ALA A 93 10.30 -12.76 -2.58
CA ALA A 93 9.79 -14.08 -2.16
C ALA A 93 9.37 -14.14 -0.66
N GLY A 94 10.00 -13.33 0.20
CA GLY A 94 9.94 -13.53 1.67
C GLY A 94 8.86 -12.75 2.44
N SER A 95 8.24 -11.73 1.84
CA SER A 95 7.34 -10.81 2.57
C SER A 95 6.08 -10.55 1.78
N LEU A 96 4.92 -10.86 2.40
CA LEU A 96 3.62 -10.51 1.84
C LEU A 96 3.53 -9.01 1.56
N GLY A 97 4.02 -8.17 2.48
CA GLY A 97 3.94 -6.71 2.33
C GLY A 97 4.70 -6.22 1.10
N ASP A 98 5.94 -6.68 0.92
CA ASP A 98 6.77 -6.27 -0.20
C ASP A 98 6.23 -6.79 -1.53
N THR A 99 5.64 -7.99 -1.54
CA THR A 99 4.91 -8.54 -2.68
C THR A 99 3.73 -7.63 -3.05
N LEU A 100 2.87 -7.29 -2.09
CA LEU A 100 1.67 -6.47 -2.32
C LEU A 100 2.01 -5.08 -2.86
N LEU A 101 2.96 -4.40 -2.23
CA LEU A 101 3.37 -3.06 -2.63
C LEU A 101 4.12 -3.06 -3.99
N GLY A 102 4.89 -4.13 -4.25
CA GLY A 102 5.61 -4.36 -5.51
C GLY A 102 4.73 -4.58 -6.73
N LEU A 103 3.46 -4.97 -6.54
CA LEU A 103 2.51 -5.14 -7.65
C LEU A 103 2.23 -3.85 -8.42
N ALA A 104 2.56 -2.68 -7.86
CA ALA A 104 2.50 -1.41 -8.58
C ALA A 104 3.37 -1.41 -9.85
N THR A 105 4.52 -2.10 -9.84
CA THR A 105 5.36 -2.29 -11.03
C THR A 105 4.60 -3.08 -12.11
N ALA A 106 3.93 -4.16 -11.72
CA ALA A 106 3.13 -4.96 -12.65
C ALA A 106 1.92 -4.18 -13.18
N ALA A 107 1.26 -3.38 -12.34
CA ALA A 107 0.18 -2.49 -12.75
C ALA A 107 0.66 -1.44 -13.78
N GLY A 108 1.84 -0.86 -13.57
CA GLY A 108 2.45 0.07 -14.53
C GLY A 108 2.83 -0.59 -15.86
N LEU A 109 3.40 -1.79 -15.83
CA LEU A 109 3.73 -2.54 -17.05
C LEU A 109 2.46 -2.98 -17.81
N ALA A 110 1.42 -3.40 -17.10
CA ALA A 110 0.12 -3.70 -17.70
C ALA A 110 -0.49 -2.45 -18.36
N ALA A 111 -0.36 -1.27 -17.75
CA ALA A 111 -0.79 -0.02 -18.36
C ALA A 111 0.03 0.37 -19.60
N ALA A 112 1.34 0.08 -19.62
CA ALA A 112 2.21 0.34 -20.76
C ALA A 112 1.95 -0.58 -21.96
N ALA A 113 1.40 -1.77 -21.70
CA ALA A 113 1.12 -2.83 -22.67
C ALA A 113 -0.20 -3.56 -22.35
N PRO A 114 -1.37 -2.90 -22.51
CA PRO A 114 -2.67 -3.39 -22.02
C PRO A 114 -3.19 -4.65 -22.72
N GLU A 115 -2.76 -4.90 -23.95
CA GLU A 115 -3.22 -6.01 -24.78
C GLU A 115 -2.63 -7.39 -24.39
N GLN A 116 -1.85 -7.45 -23.33
CA GLN A 116 -1.13 -8.67 -22.95
C GLN A 116 -1.79 -9.37 -21.75
N PRO A 117 -2.27 -10.62 -21.91
CA PRO A 117 -2.79 -11.43 -20.81
C PRO A 117 -1.76 -11.58 -19.70
N LEU A 118 -2.19 -11.41 -18.44
CA LEU A 118 -1.34 -11.50 -17.26
C LEU A 118 -1.48 -12.85 -16.57
N HIS A 119 -0.35 -13.42 -16.18
CA HIS A 119 -0.29 -14.69 -15.46
C HIS A 119 0.52 -14.52 -14.19
N TYR A 120 0.00 -15.06 -13.09
CA TYR A 120 0.72 -15.15 -11.83
C TYR A 120 1.19 -16.58 -11.57
N SER A 121 2.41 -16.72 -11.06
CA SER A 121 2.97 -17.97 -10.53
C SER A 121 3.57 -17.67 -9.16
N GLY A 122 3.17 -18.40 -8.12
CA GLY A 122 3.72 -18.21 -6.77
C GLY A 122 2.91 -18.90 -5.66
N PRO A 123 3.31 -18.75 -4.40
CA PRO A 123 2.71 -19.45 -3.25
C PRO A 123 1.32 -18.96 -2.83
N ARG A 124 0.76 -17.96 -3.52
CA ARG A 124 -0.48 -17.26 -3.12
C ARG A 124 -1.48 -17.09 -4.28
N PRO A 125 -1.82 -18.16 -5.03
CA PRO A 125 -2.69 -18.04 -6.20
C PRO A 125 -4.08 -17.51 -5.83
N ASP A 126 -4.68 -18.01 -4.76
CA ASP A 126 -6.04 -17.64 -4.34
C ASP A 126 -6.15 -16.17 -3.97
N LEU A 127 -5.14 -15.64 -3.27
CA LEU A 127 -5.06 -14.21 -2.98
C LEU A 127 -4.94 -13.39 -4.26
N MET A 128 -4.09 -13.82 -5.20
CA MET A 128 -3.88 -13.09 -6.45
C MET A 128 -5.12 -13.11 -7.36
N LEU A 129 -5.89 -14.19 -7.37
CA LEU A 129 -7.17 -14.25 -8.08
C LEU A 129 -8.20 -13.23 -7.56
N ARG A 130 -8.08 -12.79 -6.31
CA ARG A 130 -8.92 -11.72 -5.73
C ARG A 130 -8.45 -10.31 -6.10
N SER A 131 -7.25 -10.16 -6.66
CA SER A 131 -6.68 -8.87 -7.05
C SER A 131 -7.49 -8.19 -8.15
N THR A 132 -7.44 -6.87 -8.20
CA THR A 132 -7.97 -6.08 -9.32
C THR A 132 -7.06 -6.10 -10.55
N LEU A 133 -5.87 -6.68 -10.48
CA LEU A 133 -5.09 -6.97 -11.68
C LEU A 133 -5.88 -7.93 -12.59
N PRO A 134 -5.90 -7.70 -13.91
CA PRO A 134 -6.63 -8.55 -14.86
C PRO A 134 -5.86 -9.84 -15.14
N LEU A 135 -5.70 -10.68 -14.11
CA LEU A 135 -5.04 -11.97 -14.23
C LEU A 135 -5.92 -12.93 -15.04
N THR A 136 -5.32 -13.56 -16.04
CA THR A 136 -5.93 -14.64 -16.83
C THR A 136 -5.73 -15.99 -16.15
N SER A 137 -4.64 -16.16 -15.41
CA SER A 137 -4.41 -17.38 -14.62
C SER A 137 -3.53 -17.10 -13.40
N ALA A 138 -3.68 -17.96 -12.39
CA ALA A 138 -2.81 -18.02 -11.22
C ALA A 138 -2.40 -19.49 -11.01
N THR A 139 -1.09 -19.73 -10.88
CA THR A 139 -0.54 -21.08 -10.68
C THR A 139 0.16 -21.14 -9.33
N ALA A 140 -0.20 -22.16 -8.55
CA ALA A 140 0.45 -22.44 -7.26
C ALA A 140 1.90 -22.91 -7.48
N THR A 141 2.80 -22.45 -6.61
CA THR A 141 4.14 -23.01 -6.46
C THR A 141 4.32 -23.51 -5.02
N THR A 142 5.52 -24.00 -4.69
CA THR A 142 5.91 -24.24 -3.29
C THR A 142 5.77 -22.97 -2.45
N ALA A 143 5.60 -23.14 -1.13
CA ALA A 143 5.41 -22.04 -0.17
C ALA A 143 6.54 -21.00 -0.21
N ASP A 144 7.76 -21.45 -0.46
CA ASP A 144 8.97 -20.60 -0.59
C ASP A 144 9.30 -20.23 -2.04
N GLY A 145 8.41 -20.58 -2.98
CA GLY A 145 8.58 -20.29 -4.41
C GLY A 145 8.56 -18.79 -4.70
N PRO A 146 9.22 -18.34 -5.79
CA PRO A 146 9.22 -16.93 -6.16
C PRO A 146 7.82 -16.48 -6.56
N HIS A 147 7.48 -15.25 -6.20
CA HIS A 147 6.32 -14.55 -6.73
C HIS A 147 6.67 -13.96 -8.11
N VAL A 148 6.03 -14.44 -9.16
CA VAL A 148 6.30 -14.01 -10.54
C VAL A 148 5.00 -13.62 -11.24
N LEU A 149 4.97 -12.41 -11.81
CA LEU A 149 3.95 -12.01 -12.78
C LEU A 149 4.58 -11.95 -14.16
N SER A 150 3.90 -12.47 -15.17
CA SER A 150 4.40 -12.49 -16.54
C SER A 150 3.28 -12.33 -17.53
N THR A 151 3.60 -11.82 -18.72
CA THR A 151 2.68 -11.91 -19.86
C THR A 151 2.86 -13.24 -20.59
N ALA A 152 1.84 -13.65 -21.35
CA ALA A 152 1.93 -14.88 -22.15
C ALA A 152 3.15 -14.89 -23.08
N ARG A 153 3.48 -13.73 -23.67
CA ARG A 153 4.62 -13.55 -24.60
C ARG A 153 5.98 -13.60 -23.92
N ALA A 154 6.05 -13.27 -22.63
CA ALA A 154 7.29 -13.24 -21.86
C ALA A 154 7.86 -14.61 -21.51
N ARG A 155 7.13 -15.70 -21.83
CA ARG A 155 7.57 -17.07 -21.62
C ARG A 155 8.74 -17.46 -22.54
N ASP A 156 8.93 -16.72 -23.62
CA ASP A 156 10.10 -16.84 -24.48
C ASP A 156 11.28 -16.07 -23.86
N ALA A 157 12.52 -16.58 -24.00
CA ALA A 157 13.73 -16.02 -23.37
C ALA A 157 14.09 -14.56 -23.78
N THR A 158 13.27 -13.93 -24.61
CA THR A 158 13.44 -12.57 -25.16
C THR A 158 12.61 -11.51 -24.43
N GLY A 159 11.73 -11.91 -23.50
CA GLY A 159 10.92 -11.00 -22.70
C GLY A 159 11.75 -10.10 -21.76
N SER A 160 11.22 -8.90 -21.48
CA SER A 160 11.90 -7.96 -20.55
C SER A 160 11.70 -8.38 -19.10
N ARG A 161 12.77 -8.43 -18.32
CA ARG A 161 12.73 -8.83 -16.90
C ARG A 161 12.85 -7.62 -15.98
N PHE A 162 11.98 -7.57 -14.98
CA PHE A 162 11.97 -6.57 -13.93
C PHE A 162 12.06 -7.27 -12.57
N THR A 163 12.85 -6.72 -11.67
CA THR A 163 12.98 -7.21 -10.29
C THR A 163 12.56 -6.10 -9.35
N VAL A 164 11.65 -6.42 -8.44
CA VAL A 164 11.18 -5.50 -7.42
C VAL A 164 12.09 -5.60 -6.21
N THR A 165 12.75 -4.50 -5.87
CA THR A 165 13.62 -4.38 -4.68
C THR A 165 13.13 -3.22 -3.81
N PRO A 166 12.44 -3.49 -2.69
CA PRO A 166 11.83 -2.48 -1.80
C PRO A 166 12.78 -1.37 -1.36
N GLU A 167 14.04 -1.69 -1.18
CA GLU A 167 15.06 -0.79 -0.66
C GLU A 167 15.41 0.34 -1.64
N LEU A 168 15.33 0.08 -2.95
CA LEU A 168 15.95 0.91 -3.97
C LEU A 168 15.20 2.20 -4.34
N PRO A 169 13.88 2.20 -4.63
CA PRO A 169 13.27 3.36 -5.25
C PRO A 169 13.20 4.54 -4.25
N PRO A 170 13.66 5.73 -4.66
CA PRO A 170 13.75 6.89 -3.78
C PRO A 170 12.36 7.50 -3.55
N THR A 171 12.26 8.38 -2.55
CA THR A 171 11.13 9.33 -2.49
C THR A 171 11.22 10.22 -3.73
N TRP A 172 10.14 10.38 -4.47
CA TRP A 172 10.11 11.32 -5.60
C TRP A 172 9.51 12.66 -5.21
N LEU A 173 10.18 13.73 -5.62
CA LEU A 173 9.78 15.11 -5.37
C LEU A 173 9.40 15.75 -6.70
N GLU A 174 8.13 16.11 -6.84
CA GLU A 174 7.61 16.78 -8.03
C GLU A 174 7.40 18.26 -7.72
N PRO A 175 8.21 19.18 -8.27
CA PRO A 175 7.98 20.61 -8.14
C PRO A 175 6.64 20.97 -8.80
N ILE A 176 5.74 21.61 -8.05
CA ILE A 176 4.48 22.13 -8.58
C ILE A 176 4.66 23.59 -9.00
N ASP A 177 5.27 24.37 -8.12
CA ASP A 177 5.64 25.77 -8.35
C ASP A 177 6.90 26.11 -7.53
N GLU A 178 7.23 27.40 -7.40
CA GLU A 178 8.39 27.90 -6.64
C GLU A 178 8.30 27.67 -5.11
N HIS A 179 7.13 27.30 -4.59
CA HIS A 179 6.86 27.16 -3.17
C HIS A 179 6.41 25.76 -2.78
N LEU A 180 5.78 25.02 -3.68
CA LEU A 180 5.12 23.75 -3.40
C LEU A 180 5.78 22.59 -4.14
N VAL A 181 5.93 21.49 -3.40
CA VAL A 181 6.43 20.21 -3.88
C VAL A 181 5.39 19.15 -3.56
N ARG A 182 5.05 18.32 -4.55
CA ARG A 182 4.33 17.07 -4.32
C ARG A 182 5.33 15.96 -3.99
N VAL A 183 5.08 15.30 -2.87
CA VAL A 183 5.92 14.23 -2.34
C VAL A 183 5.25 12.90 -2.63
N HIS A 184 5.94 12.05 -3.39
CA HIS A 184 5.54 10.68 -3.69
C HIS A 184 6.38 9.74 -2.83
N ALA A 185 5.95 9.59 -1.58
CA ALA A 185 6.68 8.83 -0.56
C ALA A 185 6.25 7.37 -0.46
N ASP A 186 5.03 7.00 -0.84
CA ASP A 186 4.54 5.62 -0.72
C ASP A 186 5.23 4.69 -1.72
N LEU A 187 5.56 3.48 -1.29
CA LEU A 187 6.34 2.56 -2.11
C LEU A 187 5.70 2.24 -3.48
N PRO A 188 4.37 2.00 -3.58
CA PRO A 188 3.73 1.77 -4.88
C PRO A 188 3.99 2.89 -5.88
N MET A 189 3.83 4.16 -5.48
CA MET A 189 4.09 5.29 -6.38
C MET A 189 5.58 5.44 -6.70
N ARG A 190 6.48 5.09 -5.76
CA ARG A 190 7.92 5.11 -6.05
C ARG A 190 8.33 4.13 -7.14
N TYR A 191 7.80 2.91 -7.10
CA TYR A 191 8.01 1.93 -8.17
C TYR A 191 7.41 2.41 -9.49
N TYR A 192 6.21 2.96 -9.44
CA TYR A 192 5.52 3.44 -10.62
C TYR A 192 6.30 4.54 -11.34
N LEU A 193 6.78 5.54 -10.59
CA LEU A 193 7.58 6.65 -11.14
C LEU A 193 8.98 6.22 -11.58
N ALA A 194 9.57 5.20 -10.92
CA ALA A 194 10.81 4.59 -11.40
C ALA A 194 10.58 3.90 -12.76
N LEU A 195 9.44 3.22 -12.92
CA LEU A 195 9.05 2.59 -14.18
C LEU A 195 8.77 3.62 -15.28
N GLU A 196 8.09 4.73 -14.98
CA GLU A 196 7.88 5.83 -15.96
C GLU A 196 9.23 6.29 -16.55
N GLN A 197 10.24 6.47 -15.71
CA GLN A 197 11.60 6.85 -16.12
C GLN A 197 12.32 5.74 -16.89
N GLU A 198 12.20 4.48 -16.46
CA GLU A 198 12.82 3.34 -17.12
C GLU A 198 12.23 3.07 -18.52
N LEU A 199 10.98 3.47 -18.76
CA LEU A 199 10.27 3.30 -20.02
C LEU A 199 10.22 4.56 -20.89
N GLY A 200 10.65 5.72 -20.37
CA GLY A 200 10.57 7.00 -21.09
C GLY A 200 9.13 7.45 -21.39
N VAL A 201 8.15 6.98 -20.61
CA VAL A 201 6.72 7.29 -20.84
C VAL A 201 5.99 7.61 -19.55
N ARG A 202 5.06 8.57 -19.63
CA ARG A 202 4.11 8.84 -18.57
C ARG A 202 3.04 7.77 -18.56
N LEU A 203 2.84 7.13 -17.41
CA LEU A 203 1.83 6.12 -17.19
C LEU A 203 0.58 6.80 -16.57
N PRO A 204 -0.62 6.20 -16.73
CA PRO A 204 -1.88 6.92 -16.50
C PRO A 204 -2.26 7.18 -15.04
N ALA A 205 -1.65 6.51 -14.05
CA ALA A 205 -2.08 6.56 -12.66
C ALA A 205 -1.60 7.83 -11.96
N GLU A 206 -2.54 8.65 -11.48
CA GLU A 206 -2.27 9.87 -10.71
C GLU A 206 -1.92 9.61 -9.23
N HIS A 207 -2.18 8.39 -8.76
CA HIS A 207 -2.00 7.96 -7.38
C HIS A 207 -1.39 6.56 -7.33
N ALA A 208 -0.90 6.18 -6.15
CA ALA A 208 -0.35 4.88 -5.82
C ALA A 208 -1.14 3.71 -6.46
N PRO A 209 -0.61 3.06 -7.50
CA PRO A 209 -1.38 2.08 -8.29
C PRO A 209 -1.28 0.66 -7.72
N ALA A 210 -1.27 0.55 -6.39
CA ALA A 210 -1.33 -0.76 -5.73
C ALA A 210 -2.69 -1.43 -6.03
N PRO A 211 -2.71 -2.66 -6.55
CA PRO A 211 -3.96 -3.38 -6.78
C PRO A 211 -4.74 -3.60 -5.48
N THR A 212 -6.06 -3.54 -5.57
CA THR A 212 -6.96 -3.86 -4.45
C THR A 212 -7.43 -5.31 -4.51
N TYR A 213 -7.93 -5.85 -3.40
CA TYR A 213 -8.36 -7.23 -3.25
C TYR A 213 -9.85 -7.28 -2.95
N ARG A 214 -10.61 -7.93 -3.83
CA ARG A 214 -12.07 -7.94 -3.79
C ARG A 214 -12.58 -8.92 -2.72
N SER A 215 -13.61 -8.51 -2.00
CA SER A 215 -14.44 -9.34 -1.12
C SER A 215 -15.90 -9.25 -1.51
N ASP A 216 -16.63 -10.35 -1.29
CA ASP A 216 -18.08 -10.42 -1.47
C ASP A 216 -18.83 -9.78 -0.29
N THR A 217 -18.15 -9.45 0.81
CA THR A 217 -18.73 -8.68 1.91
C THR A 217 -19.17 -7.31 1.40
N VAL A 218 -20.48 -7.04 1.49
CA VAL A 218 -21.09 -5.81 0.96
C VAL A 218 -20.72 -4.58 1.79
N ALA A 219 -20.84 -4.67 3.11
CA ALA A 219 -20.62 -3.55 4.03
C ALA A 219 -19.90 -4.02 5.31
N ALA A 220 -19.23 -3.10 5.99
CA ALA A 220 -18.60 -3.36 7.28
C ALA A 220 -19.64 -3.69 8.35
N THR A 221 -19.27 -4.51 9.32
CA THR A 221 -20.00 -4.51 10.58
C THR A 221 -19.61 -3.30 11.41
N VAL A 222 -20.60 -2.47 11.74
CA VAL A 222 -20.43 -1.27 12.56
C VAL A 222 -19.75 -1.61 13.91
N GLY A 223 -18.75 -0.82 14.28
CA GLY A 223 -17.97 -0.94 15.51
C GLY A 223 -16.97 -2.09 15.50
N ARG A 224 -16.78 -2.81 14.38
CA ARG A 224 -15.82 -3.92 14.32
C ARG A 224 -14.39 -3.42 14.12
N VAL A 225 -13.53 -3.78 15.06
CA VAL A 225 -12.09 -3.52 15.03
C VAL A 225 -11.35 -4.83 14.86
N VAL A 226 -10.43 -4.88 13.91
CA VAL A 226 -9.49 -6.00 13.75
C VAL A 226 -8.09 -5.54 14.12
N PHE A 227 -7.47 -6.21 15.08
CA PHE A 227 -6.06 -6.07 15.39
C PHE A 227 -5.23 -7.05 14.57
N VAL A 228 -4.11 -6.58 14.05
CA VAL A 228 -3.11 -7.42 13.35
C VAL A 228 -1.83 -7.46 14.18
N GLY A 229 -1.71 -8.50 14.99
CA GLY A 229 -0.53 -8.78 15.81
C GLY A 229 0.58 -9.50 15.04
N ALA A 230 0.28 -10.06 13.87
CA ALA A 230 1.26 -10.74 13.03
C ALA A 230 2.45 -9.84 12.65
N THR A 231 3.68 -10.31 12.85
CA THR A 231 4.89 -9.60 12.41
C THR A 231 6.06 -10.56 12.20
N SER A 232 6.95 -10.22 11.28
CA SER A 232 8.18 -10.99 11.00
C SER A 232 9.33 -10.67 11.96
N ARG A 233 9.19 -9.66 12.83
CA ARG A 233 10.20 -9.25 13.82
C ARG A 233 9.56 -8.88 15.15
N PRO A 234 9.12 -9.87 15.95
CA PRO A 234 8.36 -9.62 17.17
C PRO A 234 9.14 -8.81 18.20
N ASP A 235 10.46 -9.00 18.26
CA ASP A 235 11.38 -8.26 19.12
C ASP A 235 11.41 -6.73 18.86
N ARG A 236 10.97 -6.26 17.68
CA ARG A 236 11.10 -4.84 17.28
C ARG A 236 9.83 -4.17 16.78
N LYS A 237 8.91 -4.96 16.23
CA LYS A 237 7.73 -4.47 15.52
C LYS A 237 6.42 -4.89 16.16
N ASP A 238 6.46 -5.68 17.24
CA ASP A 238 5.23 -6.14 17.88
C ASP A 238 4.79 -5.18 18.99
N VAL A 239 3.57 -4.65 18.87
CA VAL A 239 2.89 -3.94 19.96
C VAL A 239 2.68 -4.85 21.18
N GLY A 240 2.52 -6.15 20.96
CA GLY A 240 2.28 -7.13 22.00
C GLY A 240 0.85 -7.09 22.55
N THR A 241 0.50 -8.15 23.30
CA THR A 241 -0.84 -8.34 23.88
C THR A 241 -1.26 -7.16 24.74
N ASP A 242 -0.39 -6.69 25.64
CA ASP A 242 -0.72 -5.59 26.56
C ASP A 242 -0.96 -4.26 25.85
N GLY A 243 -0.18 -4.00 24.78
CA GLY A 243 -0.36 -2.81 23.96
C GLY A 243 -1.69 -2.80 23.22
N PHE A 244 -2.07 -3.93 22.59
CA PHE A 244 -3.38 -4.07 21.95
C PHE A 244 -4.54 -4.02 22.96
N ALA A 245 -4.39 -4.60 24.15
CA ALA A 245 -5.38 -4.50 25.22
C ALA A 245 -5.55 -3.06 25.72
N ALA A 246 -4.44 -2.32 25.87
CA ALA A 246 -4.50 -0.91 26.20
C ALA A 246 -5.23 -0.12 25.11
N LEU A 247 -4.94 -0.36 23.82
CA LEU A 247 -5.64 0.27 22.70
C LEU A 247 -7.15 -0.03 22.73
N ALA A 248 -7.53 -1.31 22.88
CA ALA A 248 -8.92 -1.73 22.95
C ALA A 248 -9.69 -1.01 24.07
N ARG A 249 -9.10 -0.95 25.28
CA ARG A 249 -9.68 -0.21 26.42
C ARG A 249 -9.84 1.27 26.12
N ARG A 250 -8.86 1.92 25.49
CA ARG A 250 -8.94 3.36 25.16
C ARG A 250 -9.99 3.66 24.10
N LEU A 251 -10.14 2.79 23.10
CA LEU A 251 -11.18 2.94 22.09
C LEU A 251 -12.58 2.72 22.70
N ALA A 252 -12.75 1.65 23.46
CA ALA A 252 -14.02 1.32 24.13
C ALA A 252 -14.44 2.38 25.15
N ALA A 253 -13.49 3.03 25.84
CA ALA A 253 -13.78 4.12 26.76
C ALA A 253 -14.31 5.40 26.07
N ARG A 254 -14.14 5.53 24.75
CA ARG A 254 -14.60 6.71 23.97
C ARG A 254 -15.80 6.40 23.07
N ARG A 255 -16.04 5.13 22.77
CA ARG A 255 -17.15 4.68 21.92
C ARG A 255 -17.66 3.33 22.39
N ASP A 256 -18.93 3.32 22.77
CA ASP A 256 -19.65 2.10 23.12
C ASP A 256 -19.92 1.23 21.89
N GLY A 257 -20.12 -0.07 22.11
CA GLY A 257 -20.51 -1.02 21.07
C GLY A 257 -19.37 -1.48 20.15
N LEU A 258 -18.12 -1.19 20.49
CA LEU A 258 -16.96 -1.73 19.76
C LEU A 258 -16.80 -3.24 20.03
N SER A 259 -16.49 -3.99 18.97
CA SER A 259 -16.12 -5.41 19.05
C SER A 259 -14.74 -5.62 18.46
N PHE A 260 -13.90 -6.40 19.13
CA PHE A 260 -12.50 -6.57 18.74
C PHE A 260 -12.22 -8.02 18.30
N ARG A 261 -11.42 -8.16 17.24
CA ARG A 261 -10.87 -9.44 16.77
C ARG A 261 -9.36 -9.33 16.62
N MET A 262 -8.63 -10.44 16.77
CA MET A 262 -7.17 -10.49 16.63
C MET A 262 -6.75 -11.48 15.53
N LEU A 263 -5.84 -11.05 14.67
CA LEU A 263 -5.11 -11.89 13.72
C LEU A 263 -3.64 -11.99 14.15
N ASP A 264 -3.16 -13.21 14.33
CA ASP A 264 -1.79 -13.52 14.74
C ASP A 264 -0.94 -14.05 13.57
N ALA A 265 0.37 -14.15 13.79
CA ALA A 265 1.25 -14.86 12.86
C ALA A 265 1.21 -16.37 13.15
N PRO A 266 1.40 -17.23 12.12
CA PRO A 266 1.37 -18.68 12.29
C PRO A 266 2.29 -19.20 13.42
N ASP A 267 3.46 -18.56 13.59
CA ASP A 267 4.52 -19.06 14.45
C ASP A 267 4.60 -18.37 15.82
N THR A 268 3.76 -17.36 16.09
CA THR A 268 3.85 -16.56 17.35
C THR A 268 2.97 -17.10 18.47
N GLY A 269 2.25 -18.20 18.24
CA GLY A 269 1.20 -18.68 19.14
C GLY A 269 -0.04 -17.77 19.14
N THR A 270 -1.11 -18.24 19.77
CA THR A 270 -2.39 -17.54 19.85
C THR A 270 -2.38 -16.55 21.02
N ARG A 271 -2.64 -15.26 20.74
CA ARG A 271 -2.82 -14.21 21.75
C ARG A 271 -4.26 -14.22 22.30
N GLU A 272 -4.48 -14.95 23.37
CA GLU A 272 -5.76 -14.97 24.08
C GLU A 272 -5.91 -13.75 25.00
N HIS A 273 -7.08 -13.10 24.97
CA HIS A 273 -7.44 -12.03 25.90
C HIS A 273 -8.97 -11.82 25.90
N GLU A 274 -9.55 -11.49 27.05
CA GLU A 274 -11.00 -11.27 27.22
C GLU A 274 -11.60 -10.13 26.37
N LEU A 275 -10.76 -9.25 25.79
CA LEU A 275 -11.23 -8.06 25.07
C LEU A 275 -11.48 -8.33 23.59
N TRP A 276 -10.96 -9.45 23.04
CA TRP A 276 -11.11 -9.78 21.63
C TRP A 276 -11.34 -11.26 21.41
N ARG A 277 -11.92 -11.58 20.26
CA ARG A 277 -11.92 -12.94 19.73
C ARG A 277 -10.66 -13.16 18.88
N ASN A 278 -9.84 -14.14 19.24
CA ASN A 278 -8.72 -14.54 18.40
C ASN A 278 -9.22 -15.35 17.17
N LEU A 279 -8.68 -15.04 16.00
CA LEU A 279 -8.99 -15.71 14.73
C LEU A 279 -7.85 -16.61 14.22
N GLY A 280 -6.74 -16.69 14.96
CA GLY A 280 -5.53 -17.41 14.59
C GLY A 280 -4.78 -16.71 13.45
N ALA A 281 -4.19 -17.54 12.58
CA ALA A 281 -3.44 -17.12 11.40
C ALA A 281 -4.07 -17.69 10.12
N PRO A 282 -5.26 -17.20 9.71
CA PRO A 282 -5.91 -17.66 8.48
C PRO A 282 -5.04 -17.35 7.25
N ALA A 283 -5.33 -18.04 6.13
CA ALA A 283 -4.61 -17.78 4.89
C ALA A 283 -4.86 -16.33 4.45
N ALA A 284 -3.87 -15.72 3.79
CA ALA A 284 -3.99 -14.32 3.38
C ALA A 284 -5.21 -14.05 2.47
N ALA A 285 -5.64 -15.04 1.67
CA ALA A 285 -6.86 -14.92 0.90
C ALA A 285 -8.09 -14.76 1.80
N ASP A 286 -8.21 -15.55 2.87
CA ASP A 286 -9.32 -15.49 3.84
C ASP A 286 -9.30 -14.21 4.68
N CYS A 287 -8.10 -13.68 4.96
CA CYS A 287 -7.95 -12.39 5.66
C CYS A 287 -8.66 -11.24 4.94
N VAL A 288 -8.80 -11.31 3.61
CA VAL A 288 -9.49 -10.25 2.84
C VAL A 288 -10.94 -10.11 3.31
N ASP A 289 -11.65 -11.20 3.59
CA ASP A 289 -13.04 -11.14 4.09
C ASP A 289 -13.11 -10.70 5.54
N VAL A 290 -12.13 -11.11 6.36
CA VAL A 290 -12.00 -10.61 7.75
C VAL A 290 -11.84 -9.09 7.76
N PHE A 291 -11.00 -8.54 6.87
CA PHE A 291 -10.78 -7.10 6.75
C PHE A 291 -11.97 -6.37 6.13
N ALA A 292 -12.66 -6.99 5.17
CA ALA A 292 -13.84 -6.40 4.54
C ALA A 292 -15.00 -6.25 5.54
N ASP A 293 -15.13 -7.17 6.51
CA ASP A 293 -16.11 -7.10 7.59
C ASP A 293 -15.75 -6.05 8.68
N ALA A 294 -14.51 -5.58 8.73
CA ALA A 294 -14.05 -4.60 9.72
C ALA A 294 -14.41 -3.17 9.32
N GLU A 295 -14.75 -2.32 10.29
CA GLU A 295 -14.83 -0.87 10.09
C GLU A 295 -13.43 -0.24 10.21
N LEU A 296 -12.65 -0.72 11.19
CA LEU A 296 -11.30 -0.27 11.49
C LEU A 296 -10.34 -1.47 11.62
N VAL A 297 -9.15 -1.35 11.07
CA VAL A 297 -8.03 -2.27 11.28
C VAL A 297 -6.86 -1.52 11.88
N ILE A 298 -6.26 -2.04 12.95
CA ILE A 298 -5.04 -1.47 13.56
C ILE A 298 -4.00 -2.58 13.62
N GLY A 299 -2.80 -2.34 13.12
CA GLY A 299 -1.84 -3.43 13.02
C GLY A 299 -0.38 -3.00 13.03
N ASN A 300 0.47 -3.96 13.38
CA ASN A 300 1.92 -3.85 13.21
C ASN A 300 2.27 -3.58 11.73
N ASP A 301 3.49 -3.09 11.47
CA ASP A 301 4.04 -2.94 10.11
C ASP A 301 4.36 -4.31 9.48
N THR A 302 3.32 -4.88 8.87
CA THR A 302 3.28 -6.22 8.28
C THR A 302 2.45 -6.27 6.99
N GLY A 303 2.66 -7.31 6.19
CA GLY A 303 1.92 -7.51 4.95
C GLY A 303 0.41 -7.66 5.13
N LEU A 304 -0.06 -8.20 6.26
CA LEU A 304 -1.49 -8.27 6.55
C LEU A 304 -2.14 -6.89 6.77
N THR A 305 -1.43 -5.94 7.38
CA THR A 305 -1.91 -4.56 7.54
C THR A 305 -1.97 -3.85 6.19
N HIS A 306 -0.99 -4.10 5.30
CA HIS A 306 -1.07 -3.61 3.91
C HIS A 306 -2.22 -4.26 3.14
N LEU A 307 -2.44 -5.56 3.33
CA LEU A 307 -3.57 -6.27 2.71
C LEU A 307 -4.91 -5.67 3.14
N ALA A 308 -5.09 -5.42 4.44
CA ALA A 308 -6.28 -4.74 4.95
C ALA A 308 -6.54 -3.41 4.25
N ALA A 309 -5.48 -2.61 4.06
CA ALA A 309 -5.57 -1.31 3.38
C ALA A 309 -5.84 -1.41 1.87
N LEU A 310 -5.62 -2.59 1.27
CA LEU A 310 -5.91 -2.88 -0.12
C LEU A 310 -7.21 -3.68 -0.28
N THR A 311 -7.86 -4.10 0.80
CA THR A 311 -9.15 -4.80 0.76
C THR A 311 -10.24 -3.86 0.26
N ARG A 312 -11.07 -4.38 -0.65
CA ARG A 312 -12.22 -3.69 -1.21
C ARG A 312 -13.48 -4.55 -1.08
N ARG A 313 -14.51 -3.97 -0.46
CA ARG A 313 -15.86 -4.52 -0.28
C ARG A 313 -16.66 -4.51 -1.59
N GLY A 314 -17.80 -5.20 -1.58
CA GLY A 314 -18.74 -5.22 -2.70
C GLY A 314 -19.33 -3.83 -3.04
N ASP A 315 -19.46 -2.93 -2.07
CA ASP A 315 -19.88 -1.54 -2.26
C ASP A 315 -18.76 -0.61 -2.81
N GLY A 316 -17.56 -1.16 -3.06
CA GLY A 316 -16.39 -0.42 -3.54
C GLY A 316 -15.57 0.28 -2.46
N THR A 317 -16.02 0.27 -1.19
CA THR A 317 -15.28 0.84 -0.05
C THR A 317 -14.27 -0.14 0.55
N GLY A 318 -13.50 0.28 1.54
CA GLY A 318 -12.57 -0.57 2.30
C GLY A 318 -12.54 -0.19 3.78
N PRO A 319 -11.89 -0.98 4.65
CA PRO A 319 -11.72 -0.61 6.05
C PRO A 319 -10.83 0.63 6.18
N THR A 320 -11.07 1.41 7.23
CA THR A 320 -10.04 2.35 7.69
C THR A 320 -8.91 1.54 8.28
N VAL A 321 -7.66 1.84 7.91
CA VAL A 321 -6.49 1.09 8.38
C VAL A 321 -5.49 2.02 9.05
N LEU A 322 -5.05 1.63 10.25
CA LEU A 322 -3.96 2.27 10.97
C LEU A 322 -2.76 1.30 11.09
N GLY A 323 -1.72 1.55 10.31
CA GLY A 323 -0.44 0.85 10.42
C GLY A 323 0.46 1.47 11.48
N LEU A 324 1.16 0.64 12.26
CA LEU A 324 2.07 1.06 13.32
C LEU A 324 3.50 0.76 12.91
N ALA A 325 4.27 1.81 12.63
CA ALA A 325 5.62 1.74 12.09
C ALA A 325 6.66 2.15 13.15
N SER A 326 7.67 1.30 13.33
CA SER A 326 8.72 1.53 14.33
C SER A 326 10.09 1.73 13.68
N ARG A 327 10.58 0.69 13.01
CA ARG A 327 11.93 0.65 12.41
C ARG A 327 11.97 0.92 10.92
N HIS A 328 10.86 1.32 10.34
CA HIS A 328 10.79 1.62 8.91
C HIS A 328 10.15 2.96 8.68
N ALA A 329 10.48 3.62 7.56
CA ALA A 329 9.87 4.88 7.17
C ALA A 329 8.34 4.73 7.00
N HIS A 330 7.56 5.32 7.91
CA HIS A 330 6.10 5.23 7.93
C HIS A 330 5.42 5.83 6.69
N THR A 331 6.11 6.73 5.97
CA THR A 331 5.64 7.27 4.68
C THR A 331 6.01 6.39 3.49
N LYS A 332 7.01 5.50 3.64
CA LYS A 332 7.49 4.60 2.58
C LYS A 332 6.69 3.31 2.53
N TRP A 333 6.64 2.56 3.63
CA TRP A 333 5.91 1.29 3.69
C TRP A 333 4.43 1.52 3.97
N THR A 334 3.79 2.17 3.02
CA THR A 334 2.34 2.36 2.98
C THR A 334 1.86 2.02 1.57
N THR A 335 0.56 1.76 1.46
CA THR A 335 -0.10 1.43 0.20
C THR A 335 -0.42 2.66 -0.64
N GLY A 336 -0.27 3.86 -0.07
CA GLY A 336 -0.71 5.12 -0.68
C GLY A 336 -2.24 5.27 -0.77
N ASN A 337 -3.02 4.31 -0.27
CA ASN A 337 -4.47 4.41 -0.22
C ASN A 337 -4.90 5.49 0.81
N PRO A 338 -5.83 6.41 0.48
CA PRO A 338 -6.33 7.41 1.41
C PRO A 338 -6.95 6.89 2.72
N HIS A 339 -7.34 5.62 2.78
CA HIS A 339 -7.86 4.95 3.98
C HIS A 339 -6.75 4.29 4.81
N HIS A 340 -5.51 4.26 4.32
CA HIS A 340 -4.36 3.76 5.05
C HIS A 340 -3.61 4.91 5.71
N THR A 341 -3.75 5.01 7.02
CA THR A 341 -2.97 5.92 7.86
C THR A 341 -1.86 5.13 8.55
N THR A 342 -0.67 5.69 8.64
CA THR A 342 0.43 5.11 9.40
C THR A 342 0.81 6.02 10.56
N VAL A 343 1.17 5.41 11.69
CA VAL A 343 1.75 6.09 12.84
C VAL A 343 3.17 5.60 13.02
N GLY A 344 4.12 6.52 12.87
CA GLY A 344 5.55 6.28 13.03
C GLY A 344 6.05 6.74 14.40
N THR A 345 6.98 5.96 14.96
CA THR A 345 7.89 6.43 16.02
C THR A 345 8.77 7.58 15.50
N ARG A 346 9.56 8.20 16.40
CA ARG A 346 10.52 9.24 15.98
C ARG A 346 11.58 8.70 15.02
N PHE A 347 12.09 7.49 15.24
CA PHE A 347 13.05 6.88 14.33
C PHE A 347 12.42 6.63 12.95
N SER A 348 11.20 6.10 12.90
CA SER A 348 10.43 5.95 11.67
C SER A 348 10.24 7.28 10.92
N ALA A 349 10.01 8.37 11.66
CA ALA A 349 9.87 9.71 11.09
C ALA A 349 11.19 10.24 10.52
N MET A 350 12.31 10.04 11.23
CA MET A 350 13.64 10.35 10.72
C MET A 350 13.94 9.60 9.42
N LEU A 351 13.68 8.29 9.38
CA LEU A 351 13.88 7.49 8.17
C LEU A 351 13.04 8.04 7.00
N SER A 352 11.82 8.50 7.28
CA SER A 352 10.92 9.08 6.28
C SER A 352 11.41 10.43 5.76
N ALA A 353 11.90 11.29 6.66
CA ALA A 353 12.43 12.61 6.29
C ALA A 353 13.76 12.51 5.54
N ALA A 354 14.61 11.55 5.90
CA ALA A 354 15.93 11.36 5.31
C ALA A 354 15.95 10.42 4.08
N ASP A 355 14.79 9.90 3.66
CA ASP A 355 14.65 8.84 2.65
C ASP A 355 15.55 7.63 2.91
N ARG A 356 15.66 7.21 4.17
CA ARG A 356 16.55 6.13 4.62
C ARG A 356 15.82 4.82 4.83
N CYS A 357 16.56 3.72 4.68
CA CYS A 357 16.11 2.36 4.90
C CYS A 357 17.17 1.62 5.72
N PRO A 358 16.85 1.06 6.90
CA PRO A 358 17.87 0.45 7.74
C PRO A 358 18.62 -0.71 7.09
N VAL A 359 17.96 -1.47 6.20
CA VAL A 359 18.59 -2.58 5.49
C VAL A 359 19.53 -2.06 4.40
N ARG A 360 19.10 -1.07 3.62
CA ARG A 360 19.91 -0.49 2.53
C ARG A 360 21.12 0.29 3.04
N ASP A 361 20.89 1.07 4.08
CA ASP A 361 21.83 2.06 4.59
C ASP A 361 22.60 1.57 5.83
N ASP A 362 22.46 0.28 6.18
CA ASP A 362 23.10 -0.38 7.32
C ASP A 362 22.95 0.40 8.64
N LEU A 363 21.72 0.81 8.94
CA LEU A 363 21.42 1.62 10.13
C LEU A 363 21.09 0.71 11.31
N ASP A 364 21.85 0.87 12.39
CA ASP A 364 21.55 0.25 13.68
C ASP A 364 20.45 1.03 14.40
N ASP A 365 19.25 0.44 14.42
CA ASP A 365 18.06 0.98 15.08
C ASP A 365 18.16 0.90 16.62
N THR A 366 19.08 0.11 17.18
CA THR A 366 19.26 0.00 18.63
C THR A 366 19.87 1.26 19.23
N LEU A 367 20.65 2.01 18.44
CA LEU A 367 21.21 3.31 18.83
C LEU A 367 20.14 4.37 19.13
N TRP A 368 18.90 4.14 18.69
CA TRP A 368 17.75 5.02 18.91
C TRP A 368 16.93 4.63 20.16
N GLY A 369 17.28 3.55 20.85
CA GLY A 369 16.62 3.12 22.09
C GLY A 369 15.10 3.03 21.96
N SER A 370 14.36 3.63 22.90
CA SER A 370 12.89 3.63 22.88
C SER A 370 12.28 4.42 21.71
N ALA A 371 13.06 5.27 21.03
CA ALA A 371 12.57 6.04 19.88
C ALA A 371 12.44 5.20 18.60
N SER A 372 13.02 4.01 18.54
CA SER A 372 12.84 3.02 17.46
C SER A 372 11.91 1.87 17.84
N ALA A 373 11.58 1.70 19.12
CA ALA A 373 10.68 0.66 19.59
C ALA A 373 9.20 1.02 19.35
N ILE A 374 8.41 0.06 18.87
CA ILE A 374 6.97 0.27 18.64
C ILE A 374 6.20 0.56 19.95
N THR A 375 6.68 0.01 21.06
CA THR A 375 6.16 0.26 22.41
C THR A 375 6.40 1.69 22.89
N GLY A 376 7.25 2.45 22.20
CA GLY A 376 7.45 3.88 22.42
C GLY A 376 6.30 4.75 21.89
N LEU A 377 5.34 4.19 21.14
CA LEU A 377 4.14 4.90 20.69
C LEU A 377 3.14 5.06 21.84
N PRO A 378 2.75 6.28 22.25
CA PRO A 378 1.75 6.49 23.28
C PRO A 378 0.37 5.98 22.83
N THR A 379 -0.15 4.97 23.53
CA THR A 379 -1.44 4.33 23.26
C THR A 379 -2.58 5.32 23.12
N ASP A 380 -2.65 6.36 23.97
CA ASP A 380 -3.72 7.35 23.96
C ASP A 380 -3.74 8.17 22.67
N GLN A 381 -2.55 8.48 22.14
CA GLN A 381 -2.40 9.20 20.87
C GLN A 381 -2.72 8.29 19.69
N VAL A 382 -2.27 7.03 19.72
CA VAL A 382 -2.60 6.04 18.69
C VAL A 382 -4.11 5.81 18.62
N ALA A 383 -4.78 5.63 19.77
CA ALA A 383 -6.23 5.47 19.84
C ALA A 383 -6.97 6.71 19.32
N ALA A 384 -6.51 7.92 19.68
CA ALA A 384 -7.08 9.17 19.18
C ALA A 384 -6.99 9.28 17.65
N VAL A 385 -5.83 8.98 17.08
CA VAL A 385 -5.63 8.96 15.62
C VAL A 385 -6.52 7.91 14.96
N ALA A 386 -6.64 6.73 15.56
CA ALA A 386 -7.45 5.64 15.02
C ALA A 386 -8.94 6.03 14.88
N GLY A 387 -9.55 6.60 15.93
CA GLY A 387 -10.96 6.99 15.83
C GLY A 387 -11.20 8.23 14.98
N HIS A 388 -10.26 9.19 14.91
CA HIS A 388 -10.36 10.28 13.93
C HIS A 388 -10.27 9.76 12.49
N ALA A 389 -9.37 8.81 12.21
CA ALA A 389 -9.26 8.19 10.91
C ALA A 389 -10.54 7.41 10.53
N ALA A 390 -11.17 6.77 11.52
CA ALA A 390 -12.43 6.05 11.35
C ALA A 390 -13.67 6.97 11.32
N GLY A 391 -13.51 8.28 11.54
CA GLY A 391 -14.61 9.25 11.57
C GLY A 391 -15.55 9.09 12.77
N TRP A 392 -15.05 8.55 13.89
CA TRP A 392 -15.84 8.31 15.10
C TRP A 392 -15.98 9.54 16.00
N TRP A 393 -15.03 10.46 15.96
CA TRP A 393 -15.02 11.71 16.73
C TRP A 393 -14.15 12.78 16.06
#